data_AF-A0A2H0ILT8-F1
#
_entry.id   AF-A0A2H0ILT8-F1
#
_cell.length_a   1.000
_cell.length_b   1.000
_cell.length_c   1.000
_cell.angle_alpha   90.00
_cell.angle_beta   90.00
_cell.angle_gamma   90.00
#
_symmetry.space_group_name_H-M   'P 1'
#
loop_
_entity.id
_entity.type
_entity.pdbx_description
1 polymer ?
#
loop_
_entity_poly.entity_id
_entity_poly.type
_entity_poly.pdbx_seq_one_letter_code
_entity_poly.pdbx_strand_id
1 'polypeptide(L)'
;MGYLPIIVAILGLIFLFSIYTYNLLKPRKANINLVVNQMAEVSKNRKQLILAYDASHPGTAISDVADQLRKTSTDRFQSFNKEEGIMHAIDIAIDKLEDASLAARLKELNAQQEKLIEKLRGISSEYNTFISKPPASMVASLFGFKPF
;
A
#
# COMPACT_ATOMS: atom_id res chain seq x y z
N MET A 1 34.77 -0.04 41.55
CA MET A 1 33.55 0.80 41.71
C MET A 1 33.46 1.99 40.73
N GLY A 2 34.47 2.31 39.89
CA GLY A 2 34.46 3.53 39.05
C GLY A 2 33.67 3.50 37.73
N TYR A 3 33.28 2.32 37.21
CA TYR A 3 32.63 2.20 35.90
C TYR A 3 31.10 2.15 35.94
N LEU A 4 30.52 1.88 37.12
CA LEU A 4 29.07 1.72 37.28
C LEU A 4 28.26 2.96 36.85
N PRO A 5 28.65 4.21 37.21
CA PRO A 5 27.93 5.41 36.78
C PRO A 5 27.97 5.59 35.25
N ILE A 6 29.09 5.23 34.61
CA ILE A 6 29.27 5.33 33.16
C ILE A 6 28.35 4.34 32.45
N ILE A 7 28.30 3.09 32.92
CA ILE A 7 27.42 2.05 32.36
C ILE A 7 25.95 2.48 32.47
N VAL A 8 25.53 2.98 33.63
CA VAL A 8 24.14 3.46 33.83
C VAL A 8 23.81 4.62 32.89
N ALA A 9 24.73 5.57 32.70
CA ALA A 9 24.53 6.68 31.78
C ALA A 9 24.39 6.22 30.32
N ILE A 10 25.23 5.27 29.88
CA ILE A 10 25.15 4.70 28.52
C ILE A 10 23.82 3.96 28.31
N LEU A 11 23.39 3.14 29.28
CA LEU A 11 22.11 2.44 29.21
C LEU A 11 20.93 3.43 29.16
N GLY A 12 20.97 4.49 29.95
CA GLY A 12 19.96 5.56 29.90
C GLY A 12 19.89 6.22 28.52
N LEU A 13 21.04 6.49 27.90
CA LEU A 13 21.09 7.06 26.56
C LEU A 13 20.54 6.09 25.50
N ILE A 14 20.90 4.81 25.55
CA ILE A 14 20.36 3.77 24.65
C ILE A 14 18.84 3.68 24.79
N PHE A 15 18.33 3.71 26.02
CA PHE A 15 16.90 3.63 26.30
C PHE A 15 16.15 4.85 25.72
N LEU A 16 16.61 6.07 26.00
CA LEU A 16 16.01 7.29 25.46
C LEU A 16 16.05 7.32 23.94
N PHE A 17 17.17 6.92 23.35
CA PHE A 17 17.33 6.86 21.89
C PHE A 17 16.38 5.83 21.26
N SER A 18 16.18 4.68 21.92
CA SER A 18 15.26 3.64 21.45
C SER A 18 13.82 4.16 21.45
N ILE A 19 13.39 4.87 22.51
CA ILE A 19 12.05 5.50 22.56
C ILE A 19 11.89 6.54 21.45
N TYR A 20 12.88 7.40 21.28
CA TYR A 20 12.88 8.41 20.22
C TYR A 20 12.71 7.77 18.84
N THR A 21 13.50 6.74 18.56
CA THR A 21 13.47 6.03 17.27
C THR A 21 12.16 5.28 17.05
N TYR A 22 11.62 4.65 18.10
CA TYR A 22 10.30 4.01 18.05
C TYR A 22 9.19 5.01 17.70
N ASN A 23 9.20 6.21 18.30
CA ASN A 23 8.25 7.28 18.02
C ASN A 23 8.40 7.85 16.60
N LEU A 24 9.54 7.65 15.95
CA LEU A 24 9.75 7.95 14.53
C LEU A 24 9.30 6.82 13.60
N LEU A 25 9.50 5.56 13.99
CA LEU A 25 9.13 4.36 13.23
C LEU A 25 7.62 4.19 13.10
N LYS A 26 6.91 4.29 14.24
CA LYS A 26 5.47 4.06 14.33
C LYS A 26 4.64 4.91 13.35
N PRO A 27 4.79 6.25 13.26
CA PRO A 27 4.02 7.05 12.32
C PRO A 27 4.36 6.76 10.86
N ARG A 28 5.62 6.43 10.53
CA ARG A 28 6.00 6.05 9.15
C ARG A 28 5.30 4.78 8.71
N LYS A 29 5.27 3.76 9.57
CA LYS A 29 4.52 2.52 9.28
C LYS A 29 3.01 2.77 9.20
N ALA A 30 2.47 3.64 10.04
CA ALA A 30 1.06 4.02 9.98
C ALA A 30 0.70 4.72 8.66
N ASN A 31 1.58 5.59 8.13
CA ASN A 31 1.37 6.24 6.83
C ASN A 31 1.33 5.25 5.67
N ILE A 32 2.19 4.23 5.69
CA ILE A 32 2.14 3.13 4.70
C ILE A 32 0.78 2.43 4.75
N ASN A 33 0.34 2.04 5.96
CA ASN A 33 -0.93 1.35 6.13
C ASN A 33 -2.12 2.21 5.70
N LEU A 34 -2.07 3.52 5.95
CA LEU A 34 -3.10 4.45 5.52
C LEU A 34 -3.23 4.47 3.99
N VAL A 35 -2.11 4.56 3.26
CA VAL A 35 -2.14 4.55 1.79
C VAL A 35 -2.59 3.17 1.27
N VAL A 36 -2.14 2.08 1.87
CA VAL A 36 -2.61 0.72 1.53
C VAL A 36 -4.12 0.57 1.72
N ASN A 37 -4.68 1.13 2.79
CA ASN A 37 -6.12 1.10 3.04
C ASN A 37 -6.89 1.92 1.99
N GLN A 38 -6.39 3.10 1.63
CA GLN A 38 -6.96 3.92 0.56
C GLN A 38 -6.94 3.19 -0.79
N MET A 39 -5.83 2.51 -1.10
CA MET A 39 -5.71 1.69 -2.31
C MET A 39 -6.70 0.52 -2.31
N ALA A 40 -6.90 -0.14 -1.16
CA ALA A 40 -7.87 -1.22 -1.04
C ALA A 40 -9.31 -0.73 -1.27
N GLU A 41 -9.66 0.45 -0.77
CA GLU A 41 -10.97 1.07 -0.98
C GLU A 41 -11.21 1.38 -2.47
N VAL A 42 -10.25 2.01 -3.15
CA VAL A 42 -10.34 2.29 -4.59
C VAL A 42 -10.41 0.99 -5.41
N SER A 43 -9.63 -0.02 -5.06
CA SER A 43 -9.67 -1.34 -5.70
C SER A 43 -11.02 -2.04 -5.51
N LYS A 44 -11.59 -1.97 -4.29
CA LYS A 44 -12.92 -2.48 -3.99
C LYS A 44 -14.00 -1.76 -4.79
N ASN A 45 -13.93 -0.43 -4.88
CA ASN A 45 -14.89 0.36 -5.65
C ASN A 45 -14.86 -0.01 -7.14
N ARG A 46 -13.67 -0.14 -7.74
CA ARG A 46 -13.54 -0.62 -9.14
C ARG A 46 -14.12 -2.01 -9.31
N LYS A 47 -13.77 -2.94 -8.41
CA LYS A 47 -14.30 -4.32 -8.45
C LYS A 47 -15.82 -4.33 -8.36
N GLN A 48 -16.41 -3.55 -7.46
CA GLN A 48 -17.87 -3.49 -7.32
C GLN A 48 -18.54 -2.97 -8.60
N LEU A 49 -18.00 -1.89 -9.21
CA LEU A 49 -18.54 -1.35 -10.46
C LEU A 49 -18.45 -2.36 -11.60
N ILE A 50 -17.29 -2.99 -11.78
CA ILE A 50 -17.05 -3.98 -12.83
C ILE A 50 -17.97 -5.20 -12.67
N LEU A 51 -18.07 -5.74 -11.45
CA LEU A 51 -18.92 -6.90 -11.19
C LEU A 51 -20.41 -6.59 -11.34
N ALA A 52 -20.86 -5.39 -10.94
CA ALA A 52 -22.25 -4.98 -11.10
C ALA A 52 -22.61 -4.79 -12.58
N TYR A 53 -21.68 -4.23 -13.37
CA TYR A 53 -21.88 -4.08 -14.80
C TYR A 53 -21.87 -5.45 -15.51
N ASP A 54 -20.91 -6.31 -15.23
CA ASP A 54 -20.84 -7.66 -15.80
C ASP A 54 -22.10 -8.51 -15.48
N ALA A 55 -22.66 -8.37 -14.27
CA ALA A 55 -23.89 -9.05 -13.90
C ALA A 55 -25.12 -8.60 -14.69
N SER A 56 -25.14 -7.35 -15.18
CA SER A 56 -26.23 -6.79 -15.99
C SER A 56 -25.98 -6.89 -17.50
N HIS A 57 -24.71 -6.97 -17.91
CA HIS A 57 -24.26 -7.01 -19.31
C HIS A 57 -23.19 -8.10 -19.51
N PRO A 58 -23.57 -9.38 -19.37
CA PRO A 58 -22.63 -10.49 -19.49
C PRO A 58 -22.07 -10.61 -20.92
N GLY A 59 -20.80 -10.96 -21.05
CA GLY A 59 -20.13 -11.17 -22.34
C GLY A 59 -19.62 -9.88 -23.00
N THR A 60 -19.53 -8.78 -22.25
CA THR A 60 -18.94 -7.52 -22.71
C THR A 60 -17.42 -7.54 -22.53
N ALA A 61 -16.73 -6.52 -23.08
CA ALA A 61 -15.26 -6.40 -22.98
C ALA A 61 -14.72 -6.36 -21.55
N ILE A 62 -15.58 -6.10 -20.54
CA ILE A 62 -15.19 -6.05 -19.13
C ILE A 62 -15.35 -7.39 -18.41
N SER A 63 -15.98 -8.39 -19.03
CA SER A 63 -16.21 -9.72 -18.44
C SER A 63 -14.91 -10.45 -18.10
N ASP A 64 -13.88 -10.35 -18.94
CA ASP A 64 -12.57 -10.95 -18.68
C ASP A 64 -11.93 -10.35 -17.41
N VAL A 65 -12.08 -9.04 -17.24
CA VAL A 65 -11.59 -8.31 -16.06
C VAL A 65 -12.41 -8.69 -14.82
N ALA A 66 -13.72 -8.83 -14.96
CA ALA A 66 -14.61 -9.30 -13.89
C ALA A 66 -14.18 -10.68 -13.37
N ASP A 67 -13.85 -11.62 -14.27
CA ASP A 67 -13.38 -12.95 -13.90
C ASP A 67 -12.02 -12.94 -13.18
N GLN A 68 -11.09 -12.08 -13.62
CA GLN A 68 -9.83 -11.87 -12.91
C GLN A 68 -10.06 -11.30 -11.50
N LEU A 69 -10.99 -10.36 -11.36
CA LEU A 69 -11.31 -9.71 -10.09
C LEU A 69 -12.09 -10.62 -9.13
N ARG A 70 -12.91 -11.56 -9.62
CA ARG A 70 -13.55 -12.60 -8.79
C ARG A 70 -12.52 -13.44 -8.06
N LYS A 71 -11.42 -13.80 -8.74
CA LYS A 71 -10.31 -14.60 -8.21
C LYS A 71 -9.31 -13.79 -7.36
N THR A 72 -9.41 -12.46 -7.39
CA THR A 72 -8.47 -11.57 -6.73
C THR A 72 -9.06 -10.95 -5.47
N SER A 73 -8.33 -11.07 -4.36
CA SER A 73 -8.64 -10.31 -3.13
C SER A 73 -8.24 -8.84 -3.31
N THR A 74 -9.19 -7.94 -3.04
CA THR A 74 -9.03 -6.48 -3.07
C THR A 74 -8.82 -5.88 -1.67
N ASP A 75 -8.95 -6.70 -0.63
CA ASP A 75 -8.90 -6.25 0.78
C ASP A 75 -7.46 -6.07 1.29
N ARG A 76 -6.47 -6.54 0.53
CA ARG A 76 -5.05 -6.43 0.87
C ARG A 76 -4.25 -6.09 -0.38
N PHE A 77 -3.36 -5.11 -0.24
CA PHE A 77 -2.34 -4.87 -1.24
C PHE A 77 -1.47 -6.12 -1.41
N GLN A 78 -1.29 -6.56 -2.65
CA GLN A 78 -0.54 -7.78 -2.97
C GLN A 78 0.87 -7.44 -3.46
N SER A 79 0.95 -6.61 -4.50
CA SER A 79 2.21 -6.08 -5.04
C SER A 79 1.88 -4.96 -6.03
N PHE A 80 2.87 -4.12 -6.31
CA PHE A 80 2.74 -3.06 -7.32
C PHE A 80 2.42 -3.63 -8.69
N ASN A 81 3.19 -4.64 -9.13
CA ASN A 81 3.02 -5.26 -10.45
C ASN A 81 1.63 -5.86 -10.64
N LYS A 82 1.06 -6.46 -9.59
CA LYS A 82 -0.30 -7.00 -9.67
C LYS A 82 -1.34 -5.90 -9.83
N GLU A 83 -1.18 -4.82 -9.08
CA GLU A 83 -2.11 -3.69 -9.12
C GLU A 83 -2.07 -2.96 -10.47
N GLU A 84 -0.85 -2.71 -10.97
CA GLU A 84 -0.60 -2.12 -12.30
C GLU A 84 -1.16 -3.03 -13.41
N GLY A 85 -1.00 -4.35 -13.30
CA GLY A 85 -1.56 -5.31 -14.25
C GLY A 85 -3.10 -5.29 -14.30
N ILE A 86 -3.76 -5.15 -13.15
CA ILE A 86 -5.22 -5.01 -13.08
C ILE A 86 -5.66 -3.67 -13.68
N MET A 87 -4.98 -2.58 -13.36
CA MET A 87 -5.26 -1.26 -13.93
C MET A 87 -5.18 -1.27 -15.45
N HIS A 88 -4.10 -1.84 -15.98
CA HIS A 88 -3.90 -1.95 -17.42
C HIS A 88 -4.97 -2.81 -18.10
N ALA A 89 -5.38 -3.93 -17.50
CA ALA A 89 -6.48 -4.75 -18.02
C ALA A 89 -7.80 -3.97 -18.04
N ILE A 90 -8.06 -3.16 -17.00
CA ILE A 90 -9.23 -2.27 -16.94
C ILE A 90 -9.16 -1.23 -18.06
N ASP A 91 -8.02 -0.57 -18.27
CA ASP A 91 -7.88 0.47 -19.30
C ASP A 91 -8.15 -0.07 -20.71
N ILE A 92 -7.63 -1.27 -21.03
CA ILE A 92 -7.91 -1.96 -22.30
C ILE A 92 -9.41 -2.27 -22.45
N ALA A 93 -10.07 -2.71 -21.38
CA ALA A 93 -11.49 -3.03 -21.40
C ALA A 93 -12.36 -1.77 -21.57
N ILE A 94 -11.95 -0.66 -20.96
CA ILE A 94 -12.68 0.62 -21.04
C ILE A 94 -12.75 1.12 -22.49
N ASP A 95 -11.69 0.99 -23.28
CA ASP A 95 -11.66 1.48 -24.66
C ASP A 95 -12.65 0.74 -25.59
N LYS A 96 -13.15 -0.42 -25.15
CA LYS A 96 -14.16 -1.22 -25.86
C LYS A 96 -15.55 -1.14 -25.21
N LEU A 97 -15.70 -0.32 -24.18
CA LEU A 97 -16.94 -0.20 -23.41
C LEU A 97 -17.87 0.82 -24.06
N GLU A 98 -19.11 0.43 -24.31
CA GLU A 98 -20.13 1.33 -24.90
C GLU A 98 -20.65 2.36 -23.89
N ASP A 99 -20.65 2.01 -22.60
CA ASP A 99 -21.08 2.91 -21.53
C ASP A 99 -19.99 3.93 -21.18
N ALA A 100 -20.10 5.11 -21.80
CA ALA A 100 -19.19 6.23 -21.58
C ALA A 100 -19.15 6.72 -20.13
N SER A 101 -20.24 6.56 -19.37
CA SER A 101 -20.32 7.02 -17.98
C SER A 101 -19.51 6.10 -17.05
N LEU A 102 -19.66 4.78 -17.23
CA LEU A 102 -18.87 3.79 -16.51
C LEU A 102 -17.40 3.87 -16.92
N ALA A 103 -17.12 4.03 -18.21
CA ALA A 103 -15.77 4.23 -18.73
C ALA A 103 -15.06 5.41 -18.04
N ALA A 104 -15.72 6.58 -17.97
CA ALA A 104 -15.17 7.76 -17.31
C ALA A 104 -14.90 7.52 -15.83
N ARG A 105 -15.84 6.85 -15.13
CA ARG A 105 -15.69 6.55 -13.70
C ARG A 105 -14.56 5.57 -13.41
N LEU A 106 -14.38 4.55 -14.25
CA LEU A 106 -13.27 3.60 -14.11
C LEU A 106 -11.92 4.25 -14.44
N LYS A 107 -11.85 5.14 -15.43
CA LYS A 107 -10.64 5.96 -15.71
C LYS A 107 -10.26 6.84 -14.52
N GLU A 108 -11.24 7.50 -13.89
CA GLU A 108 -11.01 8.30 -12.68
C GLU A 108 -10.44 7.45 -11.53
N LEU A 109 -11.01 6.27 -11.28
CA LEU A 109 -10.53 5.38 -10.23
C LEU A 109 -9.14 4.80 -10.54
N ASN A 110 -8.83 4.51 -11.81
CA ASN A 110 -7.48 4.10 -12.21
C ASN A 110 -6.47 5.24 -12.00
N ALA A 111 -6.78 6.47 -12.40
CA ALA A 111 -5.93 7.62 -12.16
C ALA A 111 -5.73 7.91 -10.65
N GLN A 112 -6.77 7.70 -9.83
CA GLN A 112 -6.65 7.77 -8.38
C GLN A 112 -5.71 6.68 -7.84
N GLN A 113 -5.84 5.44 -8.34
CA GLN A 113 -4.99 4.32 -7.92
C GLN A 113 -3.52 4.55 -8.30
N GLU A 114 -3.26 5.10 -9.49
CA GLU A 114 -1.90 5.45 -9.96
C GLU A 114 -1.20 6.40 -8.99
N LYS A 115 -1.87 7.50 -8.61
CA LYS A 115 -1.34 8.46 -7.62
C LYS A 115 -1.04 7.81 -6.27
N LEU A 116 -1.88 6.85 -5.85
CA LEU A 116 -1.65 6.12 -4.60
C LEU A 116 -0.47 5.15 -4.71
N ILE A 117 -0.27 4.50 -5.86
CA ILE A 117 0.90 3.66 -6.13
C ILE A 117 2.19 4.48 -6.05
N GLU A 118 2.25 5.63 -6.73
CA GLU A 118 3.40 6.53 -6.68
C GLU A 118 3.70 6.98 -5.25
N LYS A 119 2.66 7.42 -4.53
CA LYS A 119 2.77 7.82 -3.13
C LYS A 119 3.29 6.67 -2.26
N LEU A 120 2.75 5.46 -2.44
CA LEU A 120 3.16 4.27 -1.68
C LEU A 120 4.62 3.91 -1.97
N ARG A 121 5.09 3.99 -3.23
CA ARG A 121 6.49 3.77 -3.60
C ARG A 121 7.41 4.77 -2.88
N GLY A 122 7.03 6.05 -2.84
CA GLY A 122 7.79 7.08 -2.15
C GLY A 122 7.92 6.83 -0.64
N ILE A 123 6.78 6.67 0.05
CA ILE A 123 6.79 6.49 1.52
C ILE A 123 7.36 5.14 1.95
N SER A 124 7.20 4.08 1.16
CA SER A 124 7.78 2.77 1.46
C SER A 124 9.30 2.78 1.27
N SER A 125 9.80 3.48 0.26
CA SER A 125 11.25 3.69 0.06
C SER A 125 11.87 4.48 1.21
N GLU A 126 11.24 5.58 1.65
CA GLU A 126 11.72 6.35 2.80
C GLU A 126 11.75 5.49 4.06
N TYR A 127 10.66 4.75 4.33
CA TYR A 127 10.57 3.85 5.46
C TYR A 127 11.63 2.74 5.42
N ASN A 128 11.76 2.03 4.30
CA ASN A 128 12.73 0.95 4.11
C ASN A 128 14.17 1.47 4.27
N THR A 129 14.45 2.67 3.80
CA THR A 129 15.74 3.35 4.00
C THR A 129 15.98 3.72 5.46
N PHE A 130 14.95 4.17 6.18
CA PHE A 130 15.05 4.53 7.59
C PHE A 130 15.35 3.29 8.45
N ILE A 131 14.58 2.21 8.26
CA ILE A 131 14.70 1.01 9.12
C ILE A 131 15.92 0.15 8.79
N SER A 132 16.60 0.37 7.67
CA SER A 132 17.80 -0.38 7.30
C SER A 132 19.08 0.20 7.92
N LYS A 133 19.04 1.45 8.41
CA LYS A 133 20.22 2.15 8.94
C LYS A 133 20.32 2.04 10.47
N PRO A 134 21.52 1.83 11.04
CA PRO A 134 21.70 1.92 12.48
C PRO A 134 21.44 3.34 13.01
N PRO A 135 21.00 3.47 14.27
CA PRO A 135 20.56 2.39 15.17
C PRO A 135 19.07 2.01 14.95
N ALA A 136 18.38 2.62 13.99
CA ALA A 136 16.97 2.35 13.71
C ALA A 136 16.70 0.90 13.29
N SER A 137 17.65 0.24 12.62
CA SER A 137 17.57 -1.20 12.31
C SER A 137 17.52 -2.10 13.54
N MET A 138 18.26 -1.75 14.59
CA MET A 138 18.22 -2.49 15.86
C MET A 138 16.87 -2.33 16.55
N VAL A 139 16.39 -1.08 16.64
CA VAL A 139 15.07 -0.79 17.22
C VAL A 139 13.97 -1.46 16.38
N ALA A 140 14.03 -1.39 15.06
CA ALA A 140 13.09 -2.03 14.16
C ALA A 140 13.03 -3.55 14.41
N SER A 141 14.19 -4.21 14.53
CA SER A 141 14.27 -5.65 14.82
C SER A 141 13.70 -5.99 16.20
N LEU A 142 14.02 -5.21 17.24
CA LEU A 142 13.55 -5.45 18.61
C LEU A 142 12.03 -5.30 18.73
N PHE A 143 11.44 -4.36 17.99
CA PHE A 143 10.01 -4.07 18.02
C PHE A 143 9.21 -4.70 16.86
N GLY A 144 9.84 -5.56 16.05
CA GLY A 144 9.17 -6.32 14.99
C GLY A 144 8.75 -5.53 13.75
N PHE A 145 9.34 -4.35 13.52
CA PHE A 145 9.13 -3.58 12.29
C PHE A 145 9.89 -4.22 11.13
N LYS A 146 9.17 -4.54 10.04
CA LYS A 146 9.71 -5.18 8.84
C LYS A 146 9.64 -4.24 7.64
N PRO A 147 10.58 -4.37 6.68
CA PRO A 147 10.45 -3.73 5.38
C PRO A 147 9.06 -3.93 4.78
N PHE A 148 8.58 -2.89 4.12
CA PHE A 148 7.37 -2.97 3.32
C PHE A 148 7.63 -3.79 2.07
#